data_AF-A0AAE4EY38-F1
#
_entry.id   AF-A0AAE4EY38-F1
#
_cell.length_a   1.000
_cell.length_b   1.000
_cell.length_c   1.000
_cell.angle_alpha   90.00
_cell.angle_beta   90.00
_cell.angle_gamma   90.00
#
_symmetry.space_group_name_H-M   'P 1'
#
loop_
_entity.id
_entity.type
_entity.pdbx_description
1 polymer ?
#
loop_
_entity_poly.entity_id
_entity_poly.type
_entity_poly.pdbx_seq_one_letter_code
_entity_poly.pdbx_strand_id
1 'polypeptide(L)'
;MSVDIEPEWQPATKLNVIGGALDFTALDPLPEGVTRDQIEEICYTVRELYGDYVDEIVAETTLSQREAQTWVLRTLAHDGTEPLSYEAIGLYIWAIGRATEGDPLSRTIVTDYYDRAEAKVERAEATVKRTGPPPYPDDVYDDPAMLWVDAPVAERLQRYRRANETFSDCLARLLDESGTSIPLETFVEAYRTERGADYVAVDTVYPDWDAELRVVVGVSDAGTEPDVVADAAALRVAGQSYDFTISEESDPVHADSHLVVYAGTADPPVPVADGTDRLGTALAGVERSLPDLVSQLRSVGATALTIGTEPAGAGAHLFPVFEAEPDTEPLAALERIQLDDRTLDVGRVSPMTVAAYREHSETTKLLWARGDGPLEQRALPDDPTDRRELLPDTVLRTST
;
A
#
# COMPACT_ATOMS: atom_id res chain seq x y z
N MET A 1 -26.80 -0.50 -19.82
CA MET A 1 -27.96 0.39 -19.56
C MET A 1 -27.72 1.70 -20.32
N SER A 2 -28.74 2.29 -20.94
CA SER A 2 -28.62 3.61 -21.57
C SER A 2 -28.69 4.71 -20.51
N VAL A 3 -27.83 5.73 -20.61
CA VAL A 3 -27.80 6.86 -19.68
C VAL A 3 -28.35 8.11 -20.37
N ASP A 4 -29.37 8.72 -19.79
CA ASP A 4 -29.89 10.01 -20.25
C ASP A 4 -29.08 11.16 -19.61
N ILE A 5 -28.28 11.85 -20.43
CA ILE A 5 -27.47 13.00 -19.99
C ILE A 5 -28.13 14.28 -20.47
N GLU A 6 -28.58 15.13 -19.55
CA GLU A 6 -29.13 16.43 -19.92
C GLU A 6 -28.01 17.44 -20.25
N PRO A 7 -28.10 18.19 -21.35
CA PRO A 7 -27.08 19.16 -21.75
C PRO A 7 -26.81 20.24 -20.69
N GLU A 8 -27.83 20.59 -19.90
CA GLU A 8 -27.80 21.65 -18.89
C GLU A 8 -27.13 21.22 -17.58
N TRP A 9 -26.92 19.92 -17.37
CA TRP A 9 -26.28 19.44 -16.15
C TRP A 9 -24.84 19.90 -16.04
N GLN A 10 -24.45 20.18 -14.79
CA GLN A 10 -23.07 20.49 -14.45
C GLN A 10 -22.15 19.30 -14.76
N PRO A 11 -20.88 19.54 -15.14
CA PRO A 11 -19.94 18.48 -15.50
C PRO A 11 -19.81 17.36 -14.46
N ALA A 12 -19.77 17.71 -13.17
CA ALA A 12 -19.68 16.74 -12.08
C ALA A 12 -20.91 15.80 -12.01
N THR A 13 -22.11 16.36 -12.18
CA THR A 13 -23.36 15.58 -12.22
C THR A 13 -23.37 14.61 -13.40
N LYS A 14 -22.93 15.07 -14.59
CA LYS A 14 -22.83 14.21 -15.78
C LYS A 14 -21.88 13.04 -15.53
N LEU A 15 -20.70 13.28 -14.95
CA LEU A 15 -19.74 12.22 -14.62
C LEU A 15 -20.26 11.25 -13.57
N ASN A 16 -20.94 11.72 -12.51
CA ASN A 16 -21.53 10.84 -11.49
C ASN A 16 -22.57 9.89 -12.07
N VAL A 17 -23.43 10.38 -12.97
CA VAL A 17 -24.44 9.55 -13.62
C VAL A 17 -23.80 8.51 -14.55
N ILE A 18 -22.76 8.87 -15.31
CA ILE A 18 -22.02 7.92 -16.14
C ILE A 18 -21.30 6.89 -15.25
N GLY A 19 -20.60 7.35 -14.20
CA GLY A 19 -19.86 6.51 -13.25
C GLY A 19 -20.76 5.49 -12.55
N GLY A 20 -21.96 5.89 -12.14
CA GLY A 20 -22.95 4.99 -11.53
C GLY A 20 -23.56 3.96 -12.48
N ALA A 21 -23.37 4.11 -13.79
CA ALA A 21 -23.91 3.22 -14.82
C ALA A 21 -22.83 2.32 -15.47
N LEU A 22 -21.59 2.36 -14.98
CA LEU A 22 -20.50 1.52 -15.46
C LEU A 22 -20.77 0.04 -15.15
N ASP A 23 -20.46 -0.81 -16.13
CA ASP A 23 -20.55 -2.27 -15.98
C ASP A 23 -19.16 -2.89 -16.11
N PHE A 24 -18.49 -3.09 -14.98
CA PHE A 24 -17.15 -3.68 -14.93
C PHE A 24 -17.12 -5.17 -15.30
N THR A 25 -18.27 -5.81 -15.52
CA THR A 25 -18.35 -7.20 -15.99
C THR A 25 -18.37 -7.30 -17.51
N ALA A 26 -18.56 -6.17 -18.21
CA ALA A 26 -18.59 -6.10 -19.65
C ALA A 26 -17.20 -5.83 -20.25
N LEU A 27 -17.01 -6.26 -21.52
CA LEU A 27 -15.77 -6.02 -22.26
C LEU A 27 -15.56 -4.54 -22.61
N ASP A 28 -16.66 -3.78 -22.71
CA ASP A 28 -16.66 -2.31 -22.73
C ASP A 28 -17.48 -1.85 -21.51
N PRO A 29 -16.86 -1.23 -20.50
CA PRO A 29 -17.54 -0.86 -19.26
C PRO A 29 -18.44 0.36 -19.43
N LEU A 30 -18.40 1.06 -20.58
CA LEU A 30 -19.17 2.27 -20.82
C LEU A 30 -20.66 1.99 -21.06
N PRO A 31 -21.58 2.83 -20.54
CA PRO A 31 -22.99 2.73 -20.82
C PRO A 31 -23.31 2.98 -22.30
N GLU A 32 -24.37 2.34 -22.80
CA GLU A 32 -24.78 2.44 -24.20
C GLU A 32 -25.06 3.90 -24.59
N GLY A 33 -24.44 4.35 -25.68
CA GLY A 33 -24.62 5.70 -26.22
C GLY A 33 -23.67 6.76 -25.65
N VAL A 34 -22.82 6.40 -24.67
CA VAL A 34 -21.76 7.29 -24.15
C VAL A 34 -20.44 6.94 -24.84
N THR A 35 -19.78 7.96 -25.38
CA THR A 35 -18.47 7.80 -26.05
C THR A 35 -17.34 8.34 -25.20
N ARG A 36 -16.12 7.82 -25.42
CA ARG A 36 -14.91 8.33 -24.79
C ARG A 36 -14.72 9.83 -25.05
N ASP A 37 -14.92 10.30 -26.28
CA ASP A 37 -14.79 11.72 -26.64
C ASP A 37 -15.71 12.62 -25.80
N GLN A 38 -16.95 12.17 -25.55
CA GLN A 38 -17.90 12.88 -24.71
C GLN A 38 -17.45 12.93 -23.24
N ILE A 39 -16.87 11.83 -22.73
CA ILE A 39 -16.30 11.80 -21.38
C ILE A 39 -15.09 12.73 -21.29
N GLU A 40 -14.20 12.70 -22.27
CA GLU A 40 -13.02 13.57 -22.33
C GLU A 40 -13.42 15.06 -22.32
N GLU A 41 -14.43 15.47 -23.09
CA GLU A 41 -14.95 16.85 -23.11
C GLU A 41 -15.45 17.29 -21.72
N ILE A 42 -16.24 16.44 -21.06
CA ILE A 42 -16.73 16.72 -19.70
C ILE A 42 -15.56 16.82 -18.73
N CYS A 43 -14.58 15.92 -18.83
CA CYS A 43 -13.41 15.91 -17.97
C CYS A 43 -12.53 17.16 -18.20
N TYR A 44 -12.38 17.66 -19.44
CA TYR A 44 -11.60 18.87 -19.71
C TYR A 44 -12.22 20.07 -19.00
N THR A 45 -13.55 20.15 -18.97
CA THR A 45 -14.27 21.18 -18.21
C THR A 45 -14.02 21.06 -16.70
N VAL A 46 -14.03 19.84 -16.16
CA VAL A 46 -13.66 19.60 -14.74
C VAL A 46 -12.21 19.99 -14.47
N ARG A 47 -11.29 19.69 -15.38
CA ARG A 47 -9.88 20.07 -15.27
C ARG A 47 -9.68 21.58 -15.28
N GLU A 48 -10.43 22.33 -16.09
CA GLU A 48 -10.36 23.79 -16.06
C GLU A 48 -10.86 24.37 -14.73
N LEU A 49 -11.80 23.70 -14.05
CA LEU A 49 -12.34 24.16 -12.77
C LEU A 49 -11.43 23.84 -11.58
N TYR A 50 -10.83 22.66 -11.55
CA TYR A 50 -10.10 22.15 -10.37
C TYR A 50 -8.59 21.99 -10.60
N GLY A 51 -8.11 22.02 -11.84
CA GLY A 51 -6.74 21.66 -12.20
C GLY A 51 -5.67 22.55 -11.56
N ASP A 52 -5.84 23.87 -11.64
CA ASP A 52 -4.89 24.82 -11.03
C ASP A 52 -4.83 24.64 -9.50
N TYR A 53 -5.97 24.35 -8.86
CA TYR A 53 -6.04 24.10 -7.42
C TYR A 53 -5.42 22.75 -7.03
N VAL A 54 -5.60 21.72 -7.84
CA VAL A 54 -4.89 20.44 -7.66
C VAL A 54 -3.39 20.65 -7.75
N ASP A 55 -2.92 21.39 -8.75
CA ASP A 55 -1.49 21.66 -8.94
C ASP A 55 -0.91 22.48 -7.78
N GLU A 56 -1.69 23.43 -7.22
CA GLU A 56 -1.36 24.16 -5.99
C GLU A 56 -1.23 23.22 -4.78
N ILE A 57 -2.21 22.34 -4.55
CA ILE A 57 -2.17 21.35 -3.45
C ILE A 57 -0.95 20.43 -3.59
N VAL A 58 -0.61 19.97 -4.80
CA VAL A 58 0.58 19.12 -5.04
C VAL A 58 1.89 19.89 -4.83
N ALA A 59 1.90 21.20 -5.08
CA ALA A 59 3.06 22.05 -4.84
C ALA A 59 3.27 22.36 -3.36
N GLU A 60 2.18 22.51 -2.60
CA GLU A 60 2.21 22.98 -1.21
C GLU A 60 2.12 21.86 -0.16
N THR A 61 1.76 20.64 -0.56
CA THR A 61 1.58 19.49 0.35
C THR A 61 2.45 18.29 -0.02
N THR A 62 2.38 17.23 0.80
CA THR A 62 2.98 15.90 0.53
C THR A 62 2.03 14.96 -0.21
N LEU A 63 0.96 15.48 -0.81
CA LEU A 63 0.08 14.68 -1.65
C LEU A 63 0.72 14.48 -3.03
N SER A 64 0.71 13.24 -3.52
CA SER A 64 0.99 12.94 -4.91
C SER A 64 -0.10 13.53 -5.83
N GLN A 65 0.17 13.63 -7.13
CA GLN A 65 -0.83 14.13 -8.09
C GLN A 65 -2.15 13.36 -8.00
N ARG A 66 -2.10 12.03 -7.87
CA ARG A 66 -3.31 11.18 -7.82
C ARG A 66 -4.07 11.31 -6.50
N GLU A 67 -3.36 11.41 -5.38
CA GLU A 67 -3.96 11.67 -4.06
C GLU A 67 -4.63 13.05 -4.04
N ALA A 68 -3.93 14.09 -4.49
CA ALA A 68 -4.48 15.45 -4.55
C ALA A 68 -5.69 15.55 -5.49
N GLN A 69 -5.61 14.95 -6.69
CA GLN A 69 -6.74 14.89 -7.62
C GLN A 69 -7.94 14.19 -7.01
N THR A 70 -7.73 13.02 -6.41
CA THR A 70 -8.82 12.23 -5.82
C THR A 70 -9.43 12.96 -4.64
N TRP A 71 -8.62 13.50 -3.73
CA TRP A 71 -9.08 14.23 -2.57
C TRP A 71 -9.83 15.51 -2.94
N VAL A 72 -9.30 16.34 -3.85
CA VAL A 72 -9.97 17.57 -4.29
C VAL A 72 -11.32 17.25 -4.94
N LEU A 73 -11.37 16.30 -5.88
CA LEU A 73 -12.58 15.96 -6.62
C LEU A 73 -13.64 15.26 -5.75
N ARG A 74 -13.20 14.54 -4.71
CA ARG A 74 -14.08 13.84 -3.77
C ARG A 74 -14.61 14.74 -2.66
N THR A 75 -13.83 15.73 -2.23
CA THR A 75 -14.13 16.58 -1.07
C THR A 75 -14.76 17.91 -1.47
N LEU A 76 -14.32 18.50 -2.59
CA LEU A 76 -14.78 19.82 -3.01
C LEU A 76 -15.83 19.73 -4.12
N ALA A 77 -17.00 20.28 -3.85
CA ALA A 77 -18.07 20.44 -4.84
C ALA A 77 -18.40 21.92 -5.03
N HIS A 78 -18.71 22.30 -6.28
CA HIS A 78 -19.22 23.64 -6.57
C HIS A 78 -20.68 23.75 -6.12
N ASP A 79 -21.12 24.98 -5.80
CA ASP A 79 -22.48 25.22 -5.30
C ASP A 79 -23.55 24.60 -6.23
N GLY A 80 -24.37 23.72 -5.68
CA GLY A 80 -25.44 23.02 -6.41
C GLY A 80 -25.01 21.71 -7.08
N THR A 81 -23.80 21.20 -6.83
CA THR A 81 -23.35 19.88 -7.29
C THR A 81 -22.98 18.97 -6.12
N GLU A 82 -23.15 17.67 -6.30
CA GLU A 82 -22.59 16.68 -5.38
C GLU A 82 -21.11 16.44 -5.71
N PRO A 83 -20.27 16.11 -4.72
CA PRO A 83 -18.90 15.70 -5.00
C PRO A 83 -18.87 14.47 -5.91
N LEU A 84 -17.77 14.30 -6.65
CA LEU A 84 -17.65 13.16 -7.55
C LEU A 84 -17.63 11.84 -6.78
N SER A 85 -18.26 10.80 -7.33
CA SER A 85 -18.15 9.43 -6.82
C SER A 85 -16.79 8.83 -7.20
N TYR A 86 -16.37 7.76 -6.52
CA TYR A 86 -15.10 7.09 -6.84
C TYR A 86 -15.05 6.56 -8.27
N GLU A 87 -16.17 6.03 -8.77
CA GLU A 87 -16.32 5.58 -10.16
C GLU A 87 -16.19 6.75 -11.15
N ALA A 88 -16.74 7.91 -10.82
CA ALA A 88 -16.66 9.11 -11.64
C ALA A 88 -15.25 9.74 -11.65
N ILE A 89 -14.54 9.69 -10.52
CA ILE A 89 -13.13 10.07 -10.43
C ILE A 89 -12.26 9.08 -11.23
N GLY A 90 -12.56 7.79 -11.16
CA GLY A 90 -11.92 6.77 -12.01
C GLY A 90 -12.06 7.09 -13.49
N LEU A 91 -13.26 7.49 -13.95
CA LEU A 91 -13.50 7.95 -15.32
C LEU A 91 -12.68 9.19 -15.69
N TYR A 92 -12.59 10.16 -14.78
CA TYR A 92 -11.79 11.37 -14.99
C TYR A 92 -10.31 11.04 -15.18
N ILE A 93 -9.75 10.19 -14.31
CA ILE A 93 -8.34 9.75 -14.39
C ILE A 93 -8.10 8.97 -15.69
N TRP A 94 -9.01 8.05 -16.04
CA TRP A 94 -8.92 7.24 -17.25
C TRP A 94 -8.99 8.07 -18.54
N ALA A 95 -9.87 9.08 -18.60
CA ALA A 95 -10.11 9.88 -19.79
C ALA A 95 -8.98 10.89 -20.05
N ILE A 96 -8.47 11.57 -19.01
CA ILE A 96 -7.47 12.65 -19.15
C ILE A 96 -6.03 12.18 -18.90
N GLY A 97 -5.86 10.99 -18.29
CA GLY A 97 -4.57 10.35 -18.06
C GLY A 97 -3.83 10.05 -19.36
N ARG A 98 -3.13 11.04 -19.91
CA ARG A 98 -2.19 10.84 -21.02
C ARG A 98 -1.00 10.06 -20.46
N ALA A 99 -0.85 8.83 -20.95
CA ALA A 99 0.15 7.81 -20.61
C ALA A 99 -0.22 6.93 -19.41
N THR A 100 -0.88 5.80 -19.70
CA THR A 100 -0.43 4.44 -19.30
C THR A 100 -1.37 3.41 -19.92
N GLU A 101 -0.80 2.46 -20.67
CA GLU A 101 -1.43 1.15 -20.84
C GLU A 101 -1.53 0.49 -19.45
N GLY A 102 -2.70 -0.05 -19.14
CA GLY A 102 -2.93 -0.86 -17.95
C GLY A 102 -3.27 -0.09 -16.69
N ASP A 103 -4.51 0.40 -16.58
CA ASP A 103 -5.35 -0.01 -15.45
C ASP A 103 -6.82 0.29 -15.75
N PRO A 104 -7.74 -0.68 -15.56
CA PRO A 104 -9.17 -0.45 -15.71
C PRO A 104 -9.67 0.48 -14.61
N LEU A 105 -10.85 1.06 -14.86
CA LEU A 105 -11.67 1.83 -13.93
C LEU A 105 -11.92 1.02 -12.63
N SER A 106 -10.99 1.01 -11.68
CA SER A 106 -11.13 0.27 -10.43
C SER A 106 -11.51 1.23 -9.31
N ARG A 107 -12.73 1.07 -8.78
CA ARG A 107 -13.21 1.77 -7.59
C ARG A 107 -12.25 1.58 -6.40
N THR A 108 -11.67 0.39 -6.26
CA THR A 108 -10.72 0.07 -5.18
C THR A 108 -9.51 0.98 -5.23
N ILE A 109 -8.88 1.11 -6.41
CA ILE A 109 -7.69 1.95 -6.61
C ILE A 109 -7.98 3.42 -6.26
N VAL A 110 -9.15 3.94 -6.64
CA VAL A 110 -9.52 5.33 -6.35
C VAL A 110 -9.82 5.53 -4.86
N THR A 111 -10.50 4.58 -4.22
CA THR A 111 -10.71 4.60 -2.75
C THR A 111 -9.37 4.64 -2.02
N ASP A 112 -8.40 3.81 -2.43
CA ASP A 112 -7.08 3.78 -1.81
C ASP A 112 -6.33 5.13 -1.93
N TYR A 113 -6.47 5.86 -3.06
CA TYR A 113 -5.92 7.22 -3.17
C TYR A 113 -6.59 8.20 -2.22
N TYR A 114 -7.91 8.09 -2.03
CA TYR A 114 -8.65 8.96 -1.13
C TYR A 114 -8.26 8.71 0.33
N ASP A 115 -8.29 7.45 0.77
CA ASP A 115 -8.01 7.07 2.16
C ASP A 115 -6.59 7.48 2.58
N ARG A 116 -5.59 7.31 1.69
CA ARG A 116 -4.22 7.81 1.94
C ARG A 116 -4.14 9.33 2.01
N ALA A 117 -4.83 10.04 1.11
CA ALA A 117 -4.85 11.50 1.14
C ALA A 117 -5.49 12.01 2.43
N GLU A 118 -6.59 11.39 2.86
CA GLU A 118 -7.26 11.69 4.13
C GLU A 118 -6.33 11.44 5.32
N ALA A 119 -5.66 10.28 5.38
CA ALA A 119 -4.70 9.97 6.44
C ALA A 119 -3.53 10.98 6.50
N LYS A 120 -3.00 11.43 5.34
CA LYS A 120 -1.95 12.46 5.27
C LYS A 120 -2.47 13.82 5.76
N VAL A 121 -3.68 14.21 5.36
CA VAL A 121 -4.33 15.45 5.82
C VAL A 121 -4.59 15.39 7.33
N GLU A 122 -5.15 14.31 7.85
CA GLU A 122 -5.38 14.11 9.28
C GLU A 122 -4.08 14.17 10.09
N ARG A 123 -3.00 13.54 9.61
CA ARG A 123 -1.68 13.60 10.25
C ARG A 123 -1.11 15.02 10.25
N ALA A 124 -1.25 15.74 9.14
CA ALA A 124 -0.85 17.14 9.05
C ALA A 124 -1.67 18.02 10.01
N GLU A 125 -2.99 17.84 10.05
CA GLU A 125 -3.87 18.55 10.99
C GLU A 125 -3.54 18.23 12.45
N ALA A 126 -3.28 16.97 12.79
CA ALA A 126 -2.88 16.57 14.14
C ALA A 126 -1.56 17.23 14.57
N THR A 127 -0.65 17.41 13.61
CA THR A 127 0.63 18.10 13.83
C THR A 127 0.43 19.61 13.99
N VAL A 128 -0.43 20.23 13.18
CA VAL A 128 -0.75 21.68 13.25
C VAL A 128 -1.63 22.02 14.46
N LYS A 129 -2.51 21.13 14.92
CA LYS A 129 -3.32 21.30 16.15
C LYS A 129 -2.46 21.41 17.42
N ARG A 130 -1.16 21.07 17.36
CA ARG A 130 -0.19 21.22 18.46
C ARG A 130 0.65 22.51 18.38
N THR A 131 0.09 23.63 17.92
CA THR A 131 0.76 24.94 17.98
C THR A 131 0.51 25.73 19.27
N GLY A 132 -0.28 25.19 20.20
CA GLY A 132 -0.50 25.77 21.53
C GLY A 132 0.60 25.40 22.54
N PRO A 133 0.87 26.23 23.56
CA PRO A 133 1.69 25.81 24.70
C PRO A 133 1.08 24.56 25.36
N PRO A 134 1.89 23.69 26.00
CA PRO A 134 1.36 22.50 26.66
C PRO A 134 0.22 22.88 27.62
N PRO A 135 -0.89 22.13 27.62
CA PRO A 135 -2.04 22.44 28.45
C PRO A 135 -1.69 22.37 29.93
N TYR A 136 -2.47 23.05 30.78
CA TYR A 136 -2.25 23.00 32.21
C TYR A 136 -2.64 21.61 32.76
N PRO A 137 -2.04 21.15 33.87
CA PRO A 137 -2.24 19.80 34.40
C PRO A 137 -3.69 19.41 34.74
N ASP A 138 -4.59 20.40 34.83
CA ASP A 138 -5.96 20.23 35.30
C ASP A 138 -7.01 20.19 34.16
N ASP A 139 -6.58 20.27 32.90
CA ASP A 139 -7.48 20.14 31.75
C ASP A 139 -7.82 18.65 31.50
N VAL A 140 -9.03 18.25 31.91
CA VAL A 140 -9.54 16.89 31.75
C VAL A 140 -10.05 16.70 30.32
N TYR A 141 -9.53 15.68 29.62
CA TYR A 141 -9.96 15.32 28.26
C TYR A 141 -11.27 14.54 28.25
N ASP A 142 -12.10 14.77 27.22
CA ASP A 142 -13.23 13.90 26.83
C ASP A 142 -12.78 12.69 25.98
N ASP A 143 -11.50 12.63 25.58
CA ASP A 143 -10.93 11.57 24.73
C ASP A 143 -9.48 11.25 25.16
N PRO A 144 -9.17 10.04 25.67
CA PRO A 144 -7.86 9.76 26.28
C PRO A 144 -6.77 9.54 25.21
N ALA A 145 -5.99 10.58 24.91
CA ALA A 145 -4.71 10.44 24.21
C ALA A 145 -3.63 9.91 25.16
N MET A 146 -2.85 8.92 24.72
CA MET A 146 -1.73 8.36 25.50
C MET A 146 -0.61 9.41 25.65
N LEU A 147 -0.62 10.16 26.75
CA LEU A 147 0.41 11.16 27.04
C LEU A 147 0.86 11.02 28.49
N TRP A 148 2.15 10.76 28.62
CA TRP A 148 2.91 10.50 29.85
C TRP A 148 2.63 9.18 30.58
N VAL A 149 3.56 8.26 30.39
CA VAL A 149 3.90 7.24 31.37
C VAL A 149 4.45 7.94 32.62
N ASP A 150 3.78 7.80 33.77
CA ASP A 150 4.23 8.39 35.04
C ASP A 150 5.68 7.98 35.35
N ALA A 151 6.45 8.85 36.01
CA ALA A 151 7.89 8.66 36.26
C ALA A 151 8.25 7.29 36.87
N PRO A 152 7.48 6.72 37.82
CA PRO A 152 7.73 5.38 38.33
C PRO A 152 7.53 4.27 37.28
N VAL A 153 6.60 4.45 36.35
CA VAL A 153 6.36 3.51 35.25
C VAL A 153 7.45 3.67 34.18
N ALA A 154 7.89 4.90 33.89
CA ALA A 154 9.02 5.16 32.99
C ALA A 154 10.32 4.54 33.52
N GLU A 155 10.62 4.67 34.83
CA GLU A 155 11.77 4.00 35.46
C GLU A 155 11.68 2.48 35.42
N ARG A 156 10.46 1.92 35.53
CA ARG A 156 10.24 0.48 35.40
C ARG A 156 10.48 0.03 33.96
N LEU A 157 9.91 0.71 32.97
CA LEU A 157 10.14 0.42 31.56
C LEU A 157 11.62 0.53 31.19
N GLN A 158 12.32 1.55 31.70
CA GLN A 158 13.75 1.71 31.48
C GLN A 158 14.59 0.55 32.04
N ARG A 159 14.13 -0.10 33.13
CA ARG A 159 14.76 -1.31 33.68
C ARG A 159 14.50 -2.57 32.84
N TYR A 160 13.38 -2.62 32.12
CA TYR A 160 13.05 -3.72 31.22
C TYR A 160 13.63 -3.55 29.81
N ARG A 161 14.07 -2.33 29.46
CA ARG A 161 14.70 -2.03 28.17
C ARG A 161 16.02 -2.77 28.00
N ARG A 162 16.18 -3.44 26.85
CA ARG A 162 17.46 -4.06 26.47
C ARG A 162 18.46 -2.99 26.01
N ALA A 163 19.75 -3.35 25.98
CA ALA A 163 20.82 -2.40 25.69
C ALA A 163 20.70 -1.72 24.32
N ASN A 164 20.15 -2.42 23.33
CA ASN A 164 20.02 -1.96 21.94
C ASN A 164 18.58 -1.58 21.56
N GLU A 165 17.69 -1.44 22.54
CA GLU A 165 16.26 -1.24 22.33
C GLU A 165 15.89 0.23 22.61
N THR A 166 15.09 0.85 21.75
CA THR A 166 14.50 2.17 22.03
C THR A 166 13.37 2.04 23.07
N PHE A 167 12.82 3.17 23.54
CA PHE A 167 11.69 3.12 24.47
C PHE A 167 10.42 2.57 23.80
N SER A 168 10.21 2.91 22.54
CA SER A 168 9.09 2.41 21.73
C SER A 168 9.23 0.90 21.48
N ASP A 169 10.42 0.42 21.13
CA ASP A 169 10.66 -1.01 20.93
C ASP A 169 10.38 -1.82 22.21
N CYS A 170 10.75 -1.27 23.38
CA CYS A 170 10.46 -1.89 24.67
C CYS A 170 8.96 -1.94 24.97
N LEU A 171 8.21 -0.90 24.61
CA LEU A 171 6.76 -0.89 24.79
C LEU A 171 6.08 -1.90 23.86
N ALA A 172 6.42 -1.89 22.58
CA ALA A 172 5.91 -2.84 21.59
C ALA A 172 6.15 -4.28 22.05
N ARG A 173 7.41 -4.62 22.39
CA ARG A 173 7.74 -5.96 22.91
C ARG A 173 6.95 -6.34 24.16
N LEU A 174 6.78 -5.43 25.11
CA LEU A 174 6.03 -5.72 26.34
C LEU A 174 4.54 -5.91 26.07
N LEU A 175 3.98 -5.18 25.10
CA LEU A 175 2.61 -5.37 24.63
C LEU A 175 2.48 -6.74 23.97
N ASP A 176 3.39 -7.09 23.06
CA ASP A 176 3.44 -8.40 22.39
C ASP A 176 3.58 -9.57 23.38
N GLU A 177 4.42 -9.40 24.41
CA GLU A 177 4.60 -10.39 25.48
C GLU A 177 3.37 -10.53 26.38
N SER A 178 2.54 -9.49 26.48
CA SER A 178 1.34 -9.48 27.32
C SER A 178 0.08 -9.97 26.59
N GLY A 179 0.07 -9.93 25.26
CA GLY A 179 -1.03 -10.42 24.44
C GLY A 179 -1.06 -11.95 24.31
N THR A 180 -2.25 -12.52 24.18
CA THR A 180 -2.43 -13.94 23.86
C THR A 180 -2.11 -14.17 22.39
N SER A 181 -0.85 -14.47 22.05
CA SER A 181 -0.43 -14.76 20.68
C SER A 181 -0.25 -16.26 20.43
N ILE A 182 -0.75 -16.75 19.30
CA ILE A 182 -0.59 -18.15 18.88
C ILE A 182 0.31 -18.26 17.63
N PRO A 183 1.14 -19.30 17.50
CA PRO A 183 1.88 -19.56 16.27
C PRO A 183 0.94 -19.79 15.08
N LEU A 184 1.30 -19.29 13.89
CA LEU A 184 0.51 -19.52 12.67
C LEU A 184 0.29 -21.01 12.38
N GLU A 185 1.28 -21.85 12.66
CA GLU A 185 1.17 -23.30 12.52
C GLU A 185 0.06 -23.87 13.43
N THR A 186 -0.03 -23.40 14.67
CA THR A 186 -1.08 -23.79 15.62
C THR A 186 -2.46 -23.35 15.12
N PHE A 187 -2.56 -22.14 14.57
CA PHE A 187 -3.79 -21.62 13.97
C PHE A 187 -4.27 -22.53 12.82
N VAL A 188 -3.38 -22.83 11.86
CA VAL A 188 -3.72 -23.64 10.69
C VAL A 188 -4.11 -25.07 11.11
N GLU A 189 -3.38 -25.66 12.05
CA GLU A 189 -3.66 -27.01 12.56
C GLU A 189 -4.99 -27.11 13.31
N ALA A 190 -5.37 -26.07 14.06
CA ALA A 190 -6.67 -26.01 14.74
C ALA A 190 -7.81 -25.98 13.72
N TYR A 191 -7.74 -25.10 12.73
CA TYR A 191 -8.74 -25.04 11.65
C TYR A 191 -8.80 -26.32 10.83
N ARG A 192 -7.65 -26.95 10.53
CA ARG A 192 -7.61 -28.23 9.80
C ARG A 192 -8.28 -29.36 10.59
N THR A 193 -7.99 -29.44 11.90
CA THR A 193 -8.42 -30.56 12.73
C THR A 193 -9.87 -30.42 13.19
N GLU A 194 -10.30 -29.22 13.55
CA GLU A 194 -11.62 -28.97 14.16
C GLU A 194 -12.67 -28.56 13.14
N ARG A 195 -12.26 -27.82 12.10
CA ARG A 195 -13.16 -27.30 11.05
C ARG A 195 -12.97 -27.95 9.69
N GLY A 196 -12.01 -28.86 9.56
CA GLY A 196 -11.74 -29.54 8.30
C GLY A 196 -11.20 -28.62 7.21
N ALA A 197 -10.53 -27.53 7.60
CA ALA A 197 -10.05 -26.55 6.63
C ALA A 197 -9.07 -27.18 5.63
N ASP A 198 -9.28 -26.91 4.34
CA ASP A 198 -8.45 -27.41 3.25
C ASP A 198 -7.61 -26.31 2.57
N TYR A 199 -7.88 -25.06 2.92
CA TYR A 199 -7.21 -23.87 2.41
C TYR A 199 -7.05 -22.81 3.51
N VAL A 200 -5.86 -22.19 3.60
CA VAL A 200 -5.59 -21.01 4.42
C VAL A 200 -4.66 -20.08 3.65
N ALA A 201 -5.02 -18.81 3.54
CA ALA A 201 -4.20 -17.79 2.91
C ALA A 201 -4.29 -16.44 3.64
N VAL A 202 -3.30 -15.59 3.41
CA VAL A 202 -3.35 -14.16 3.79
C VAL A 202 -3.66 -13.35 2.53
N ASP A 203 -4.66 -12.48 2.62
CA ASP A 203 -5.01 -11.57 1.53
C ASP A 203 -4.09 -10.36 1.51
N THR A 204 -3.37 -10.16 0.40
CA THR A 204 -2.39 -9.08 0.22
C THR A 204 -2.88 -8.00 -0.76
N VAL A 205 -4.18 -7.93 -1.09
CA VAL A 205 -4.70 -6.86 -1.98
C VAL A 205 -4.54 -5.47 -1.38
N TYR A 206 -4.64 -5.36 -0.06
CA TYR A 206 -4.74 -4.09 0.62
C TYR A 206 -3.35 -3.51 0.92
N PRO A 207 -3.15 -2.19 0.77
CA PRO A 207 -1.94 -1.55 1.26
C PRO A 207 -1.81 -1.78 2.77
N ASP A 208 -0.56 -1.92 3.24
CA ASP A 208 -0.27 -2.20 4.65
C ASP A 208 -0.89 -3.52 5.17
N TRP A 209 -1.05 -4.53 4.30
CA TRP A 209 -1.52 -5.87 4.69
C TRP A 209 -0.64 -6.53 5.77
N ASP A 210 0.57 -6.04 5.96
CA ASP A 210 1.51 -6.50 6.98
C ASP A 210 1.29 -5.86 8.37
N ALA A 211 0.38 -4.90 8.49
CA ALA A 211 -0.04 -4.34 9.78
C ALA A 211 -1.12 -5.20 10.46
N GLU A 212 -2.08 -5.71 9.69
CA GLU A 212 -3.14 -6.62 10.16
C GLU A 212 -3.34 -7.74 9.14
N LEU A 213 -3.09 -8.99 9.54
CA LEU A 213 -3.19 -10.15 8.66
C LEU A 213 -4.66 -10.53 8.45
N ARG A 214 -5.16 -10.31 7.23
CA ARG A 214 -6.49 -10.76 6.81
C ARG A 214 -6.41 -12.19 6.33
N VAL A 215 -6.85 -13.12 7.16
CA VAL A 215 -6.74 -14.55 6.91
C VAL A 215 -8.02 -15.09 6.27
N VAL A 216 -7.90 -15.69 5.10
CA VAL A 216 -8.99 -16.41 4.43
C VAL A 216 -8.84 -17.91 4.71
N VAL A 217 -9.90 -18.53 5.22
CA VAL A 217 -9.93 -19.95 5.59
C VAL A 217 -11.04 -20.66 4.81
N GLY A 218 -10.66 -21.68 4.03
CA GLY A 218 -11.59 -22.55 3.31
C GLY A 218 -12.18 -23.60 4.24
N VAL A 219 -13.49 -23.52 4.53
CA VAL A 219 -14.24 -24.49 5.36
C VAL A 219 -15.59 -24.82 4.73
N SER A 220 -15.90 -26.10 4.59
CA SER A 220 -17.10 -26.54 3.85
C SER A 220 -18.44 -26.14 4.49
N ASP A 221 -18.47 -25.94 5.81
CA ASP A 221 -19.68 -25.67 6.58
C ASP A 221 -19.48 -24.56 7.61
N ALA A 222 -20.53 -23.77 7.82
CA ALA A 222 -20.59 -22.81 8.93
C ALA A 222 -20.53 -23.55 10.27
N GLY A 223 -19.67 -23.07 11.16
CA GLY A 223 -19.41 -23.69 12.46
C GLY A 223 -18.88 -22.69 13.47
N THR A 224 -18.48 -23.20 14.63
CA THR A 224 -17.85 -22.38 15.68
C THR A 224 -16.35 -22.33 15.44
N GLU A 225 -15.77 -21.14 15.49
CA GLU A 225 -14.32 -20.93 15.43
C GLU A 225 -13.59 -21.83 16.47
N PRO A 226 -12.42 -22.41 16.14
CA PRO A 226 -11.64 -23.19 17.12
C PRO A 226 -11.32 -22.39 18.39
N ASP A 227 -11.47 -23.01 19.57
CA ASP A 227 -11.33 -22.32 20.87
C ASP A 227 -9.96 -21.61 21.01
N VAL A 228 -8.89 -22.25 20.51
CA VAL A 228 -7.52 -21.69 20.55
C VAL A 228 -7.36 -20.41 19.72
N VAL A 229 -8.21 -20.22 18.71
CA VAL A 229 -8.23 -19.04 17.86
C VAL A 229 -9.11 -17.96 18.46
N ALA A 230 -10.28 -18.33 18.99
CA ALA A 230 -11.23 -17.39 19.61
C ALA A 230 -10.63 -16.60 20.78
N ASP A 231 -9.69 -17.19 21.51
CA ASP A 231 -8.98 -16.56 22.63
C ASP A 231 -7.70 -15.81 22.20
N ALA A 232 -7.29 -15.91 20.93
CA ALA A 232 -6.06 -15.30 20.44
C ALA A 232 -6.28 -13.84 20.01
N ALA A 233 -5.38 -12.97 20.47
CA ALA A 233 -5.35 -11.56 20.09
C ALA A 233 -4.43 -11.30 18.88
N ALA A 234 -3.45 -12.18 18.63
CA ALA A 234 -2.46 -12.01 17.57
C ALA A 234 -1.96 -13.35 17.01
N LEU A 235 -1.54 -13.34 15.75
CA LEU A 235 -0.82 -14.44 15.10
C LEU A 235 0.68 -14.18 15.11
N ARG A 236 1.44 -15.24 15.43
CA ARG A 236 2.91 -15.18 15.44
C ARG A 236 3.49 -15.79 14.17
N VAL A 237 4.21 -14.97 13.41
CA VAL A 237 4.90 -15.36 12.16
C VAL A 237 6.35 -14.93 12.27
N ALA A 238 7.30 -15.85 12.01
CA ALA A 238 8.74 -15.60 12.09
C ALA A 238 9.22 -14.92 13.41
N GLY A 239 8.47 -15.09 14.50
CA GLY A 239 8.78 -14.52 15.81
C GLY A 239 8.19 -13.12 16.08
N GLN A 240 7.49 -12.52 15.12
CA GLN A 240 6.74 -11.27 15.27
C GLN A 240 5.26 -11.56 15.44
N SER A 241 4.56 -10.72 16.22
CA SER A 241 3.12 -10.79 16.43
C SER A 241 2.42 -9.81 15.50
N TYR A 242 1.31 -10.25 14.91
CA TYR A 242 0.47 -9.44 14.05
C TYR A 242 -0.98 -9.55 14.50
N ASP A 243 -1.67 -8.42 14.50
CA ASP A 243 -3.13 -8.42 14.59
C ASP A 243 -3.70 -9.17 13.38
N PHE A 244 -4.87 -9.76 13.52
CA PHE A 244 -5.46 -10.57 12.45
C PHE A 244 -6.98 -10.56 12.49
N THR A 245 -7.55 -10.77 11.32
CA THR A 245 -8.99 -10.99 11.11
C THR A 245 -9.19 -12.23 10.26
N ILE A 246 -10.37 -12.86 10.36
CA ILE A 246 -10.66 -14.12 9.66
C ILE A 246 -11.91 -13.97 8.79
N SER A 247 -11.80 -14.40 7.54
CA SER A 247 -12.92 -14.69 6.64
C SER A 247 -13.00 -16.20 6.43
N GLU A 248 -14.08 -16.82 6.88
CA GLU A 248 -14.40 -18.23 6.60
C GLU A 248 -15.21 -18.32 5.31
N GLU A 249 -14.72 -19.07 4.32
CA GLU A 249 -15.35 -19.22 3.00
C GLU A 249 -15.54 -20.69 2.65
N SER A 250 -16.69 -21.04 2.05
CA SER A 250 -17.01 -22.42 1.68
C SER A 250 -16.45 -22.88 0.33
N ASP A 251 -16.06 -21.93 -0.51
CA ASP A 251 -15.39 -22.16 -1.79
C ASP A 251 -14.45 -20.97 -2.04
N PRO A 252 -13.32 -20.89 -1.30
CA PRO A 252 -12.44 -19.73 -1.38
C PRO A 252 -11.89 -19.62 -2.80
N VAL A 253 -12.11 -18.46 -3.42
CA VAL A 253 -11.51 -18.18 -4.73
C VAL A 253 -10.00 -18.07 -4.52
N HIS A 254 -9.21 -18.88 -5.23
CA HIS A 254 -7.76 -18.74 -5.27
C HIS A 254 -7.39 -17.47 -6.04
N ALA A 255 -7.52 -16.32 -5.38
CA ALA A 255 -7.12 -15.04 -5.92
C ALA A 255 -5.60 -14.98 -6.04
N ASP A 256 -5.10 -14.30 -7.08
CA ASP A 256 -3.66 -14.09 -7.26
C ASP A 256 -3.04 -13.28 -6.11
N SER A 257 -3.86 -12.54 -5.36
CA SER A 257 -3.48 -11.80 -4.15
C SER A 257 -3.37 -12.66 -2.88
N HIS A 258 -3.74 -13.93 -2.95
CA HIS A 258 -3.67 -14.80 -1.80
C HIS A 258 -2.25 -15.35 -1.63
N LEU A 259 -1.58 -14.94 -0.56
CA LEU A 259 -0.39 -15.64 -0.10
C LEU A 259 -0.82 -16.91 0.64
N VAL A 260 -0.84 -18.02 -0.10
CA VAL A 260 -1.27 -19.33 0.41
C VAL A 260 -0.32 -19.84 1.49
N VAL A 261 -0.84 -20.02 2.69
CA VAL A 261 -0.15 -20.60 3.85
C VAL A 261 -0.34 -22.12 3.90
N TYR A 262 -1.52 -22.59 3.51
CA TYR A 262 -1.84 -24.01 3.44
C TYR A 262 -2.85 -24.29 2.34
N ALA A 263 -2.62 -25.34 1.55
CA ALA A 263 -3.58 -25.85 0.59
C ALA A 263 -3.42 -27.37 0.49
N GLY A 264 -4.32 -28.11 1.13
CA GLY A 264 -4.27 -29.57 1.21
C GLY A 264 -4.74 -30.28 -0.05
N THR A 265 -5.61 -29.64 -0.83
CA THR A 265 -6.27 -30.19 -2.02
C THR A 265 -5.74 -29.63 -3.34
N ALA A 266 -4.85 -28.62 -3.29
CA ALA A 266 -4.20 -28.05 -4.47
C ALA A 266 -3.20 -29.02 -5.14
N ASP A 267 -2.90 -28.77 -6.42
CA ASP A 267 -1.87 -29.50 -7.18
C ASP A 267 -0.82 -28.51 -7.74
N PRO A 268 0.39 -28.42 -7.14
CA PRO A 268 0.86 -29.18 -5.98
C PRO A 268 0.26 -28.67 -4.66
N PRO A 269 0.16 -29.52 -3.62
CA PRO A 269 -0.28 -29.09 -2.29
C PRO A 269 0.76 -28.16 -1.66
N VAL A 270 0.31 -27.26 -0.79
CA VAL A 270 1.16 -26.34 -0.01
C VAL A 270 1.18 -26.80 1.45
N PRO A 271 2.30 -27.39 1.92
CA PRO A 271 2.49 -27.72 3.33
C PRO A 271 2.51 -26.48 4.21
N VAL A 272 2.03 -26.60 5.45
CA VAL A 272 1.99 -25.50 6.44
C VAL A 272 3.37 -24.86 6.66
N ALA A 273 4.43 -25.68 6.72
CA ALA A 273 5.80 -25.19 6.89
C ALA A 273 6.23 -24.30 5.72
N ASP A 274 6.04 -24.76 4.48
CA ASP A 274 6.45 -24.03 3.28
C ASP A 274 5.66 -22.71 3.13
N GLY A 275 4.37 -22.72 3.45
CA GLY A 275 3.54 -21.52 3.40
C GLY A 275 3.86 -20.54 4.54
N THR A 276 4.17 -21.03 5.74
CA THR A 276 4.60 -20.19 6.88
C THR A 276 5.96 -19.53 6.59
N ASP A 277 6.91 -20.28 6.02
CA ASP A 277 8.22 -19.73 5.60
C ASP A 277 8.05 -18.69 4.48
N ARG A 278 7.14 -18.94 3.53
CA ARG A 278 6.82 -17.99 2.46
C ARG A 278 6.21 -16.70 3.00
N LEU A 279 5.24 -16.79 3.91
CA LEU A 279 4.63 -15.62 4.54
C LEU A 279 5.66 -14.84 5.36
N GLY A 280 6.49 -15.52 6.16
CA GLY A 280 7.56 -14.88 6.92
C GLY A 280 8.56 -14.16 6.01
N THR A 281 8.90 -14.75 4.86
CA THR A 281 9.77 -14.11 3.85
C THR A 281 9.11 -12.89 3.21
N ALA A 282 7.80 -12.96 2.92
CA ALA A 282 7.05 -11.85 2.36
C ALA A 282 6.94 -10.68 3.35
N LEU A 283 6.58 -10.95 4.62
CA LEU A 283 6.50 -9.95 5.70
C LEU A 283 7.86 -9.26 5.92
N ALA A 284 8.95 -10.02 5.98
CA ALA A 284 10.30 -9.46 6.05
C ALA A 284 10.73 -8.73 4.75
N GLY A 285 9.95 -8.88 3.69
CA GLY A 285 10.14 -8.27 2.38
C GLY A 285 9.41 -6.94 2.19
N VAL A 286 8.35 -6.68 2.96
CA VAL A 286 7.45 -5.53 2.77
C VAL A 286 8.16 -4.19 2.93
N GLU A 287 8.95 -4.06 3.99
CA GLU A 287 9.69 -2.84 4.27
C GLU A 287 11.20 -3.11 4.33
N ARG A 288 11.98 -2.33 3.57
CA ARG A 288 13.45 -2.47 3.55
C ARG A 288 14.15 -1.12 3.46
N SER A 289 15.32 -1.02 4.07
CA SER A 289 16.23 0.10 3.79
C SER A 289 16.80 0.00 2.36
N LEU A 290 17.19 1.14 1.75
CA LEU A 290 17.88 1.13 0.45
C LEU A 290 19.15 0.24 0.43
N PRO A 291 20.01 0.23 1.47
CA PRO A 291 21.14 -0.69 1.54
C PRO A 291 20.75 -2.18 1.55
N ASP A 292 19.72 -2.54 2.30
CA ASP A 292 19.24 -3.93 2.37
C ASP A 292 18.63 -4.36 1.04
N LEU A 293 17.89 -3.46 0.40
CA LEU A 293 17.35 -3.65 -0.94
C LEU A 293 18.45 -3.95 -1.97
N VAL A 294 19.52 -3.16 -1.98
CA VAL A 294 20.67 -3.39 -2.87
C VAL A 294 21.41 -4.68 -2.52
N SER A 295 21.51 -5.03 -1.24
CA SER A 295 22.14 -6.28 -0.80
C SER A 295 21.35 -7.49 -1.29
N GLN A 296 20.01 -7.43 -1.22
CA GLN A 296 19.12 -8.47 -1.75
C GLN A 296 19.22 -8.55 -3.28
N LEU A 297 19.13 -7.42 -3.98
CA LEU A 297 19.26 -7.39 -5.44
C LEU A 297 20.60 -7.97 -5.92
N ARG A 298 21.68 -7.72 -5.19
CA ARG A 298 22.99 -8.32 -5.47
C ARG A 298 22.97 -9.83 -5.29
N SER A 299 22.28 -10.36 -4.27
CA SER A 299 22.24 -11.80 -3.99
C SER A 299 21.48 -12.58 -5.07
N VAL A 300 20.47 -11.96 -5.70
CA VAL A 300 19.69 -12.53 -6.81
C VAL A 300 20.25 -12.20 -8.20
N GLY A 301 21.45 -11.62 -8.29
CA GLY A 301 22.13 -11.40 -9.56
C GLY A 301 21.77 -10.12 -10.32
N ALA A 302 21.09 -9.16 -9.68
CA ALA A 302 20.88 -7.85 -10.29
C ALA A 302 22.22 -7.12 -10.49
N THR A 303 22.30 -6.38 -11.59
CA THR A 303 23.46 -5.57 -11.98
C THR A 303 23.32 -4.12 -11.54
N ALA A 304 22.09 -3.62 -11.43
CA ALA A 304 21.80 -2.26 -10.99
C ALA A 304 20.39 -2.15 -10.39
N LEU A 305 20.14 -1.02 -9.74
CA LEU A 305 18.83 -0.56 -9.30
C LEU A 305 18.65 0.87 -9.78
N THR A 306 17.57 1.11 -10.53
CA THR A 306 17.15 2.45 -10.94
C THR A 306 15.74 2.76 -10.47
N ILE A 307 15.40 4.04 -10.42
CA ILE A 307 14.09 4.55 -10.04
C ILE A 307 13.53 5.43 -11.15
N GLY A 308 12.22 5.40 -11.39
CA GLY A 308 11.57 6.32 -12.32
C GLY A 308 11.72 7.77 -11.87
N THR A 309 11.80 8.71 -12.81
CA THR A 309 11.79 10.15 -12.50
C THR A 309 10.41 10.65 -12.08
N GLU A 310 9.37 9.88 -12.36
CA GLU A 310 7.98 10.12 -11.95
C GLU A 310 7.49 8.94 -11.09
N PRO A 311 6.55 9.17 -10.15
CA PRO A 311 5.95 8.11 -9.37
C PRO A 311 5.09 7.18 -10.23
N ALA A 312 5.03 5.90 -9.87
CA ALA A 312 4.04 4.95 -10.39
C ALA A 312 2.97 4.73 -9.32
N GLY A 313 1.70 4.94 -9.66
CA GLY A 313 0.63 4.88 -8.68
C GLY A 313 0.83 5.90 -7.56
N ALA A 314 0.90 5.43 -6.31
CA ALA A 314 1.12 6.26 -5.12
C ALA A 314 2.59 6.28 -4.65
N GLY A 315 3.54 5.69 -5.38
CA GLY A 315 4.90 5.52 -4.86
C GLY A 315 5.99 5.47 -5.91
N ALA A 316 7.17 5.03 -5.49
CA ALA A 316 8.33 4.84 -6.35
C ALA A 316 8.09 3.76 -7.40
N HIS A 317 8.53 4.02 -8.63
CA HIS A 317 8.69 2.97 -9.64
C HIS A 317 10.13 2.47 -9.62
N LEU A 318 10.34 1.25 -9.14
CA LEU A 318 11.67 0.64 -9.08
C LEU A 318 11.91 -0.25 -10.29
N PHE A 319 13.12 -0.17 -10.82
CA PHE A 319 13.57 -1.01 -11.92
C PHE A 319 14.88 -1.71 -11.54
N PRO A 320 14.78 -2.90 -10.94
CA PRO A 320 15.93 -3.79 -10.82
C PRO A 320 16.42 -4.20 -12.22
N VAL A 321 17.72 -4.03 -12.49
CA VAL A 321 18.30 -4.29 -13.81
C VAL A 321 19.10 -5.58 -13.79
N PHE A 322 18.79 -6.50 -14.70
CA PHE A 322 19.44 -7.80 -14.85
C PHE A 322 20.08 -7.94 -16.23
N GLU A 323 21.06 -8.84 -16.36
CA GLU A 323 21.63 -9.16 -17.69
C GLU A 323 20.62 -9.90 -18.59
N ALA A 324 19.81 -10.77 -17.98
CA ALA A 324 18.71 -11.50 -18.61
C ALA A 324 17.46 -11.35 -17.72
N GLU A 325 16.28 -11.60 -18.28
CA GLU A 325 15.03 -11.58 -17.49
C GLU A 325 15.13 -12.55 -16.30
N PRO A 326 14.80 -12.10 -15.08
CA PRO A 326 14.88 -12.96 -13.92
C PRO A 326 13.74 -14.00 -13.94
N ASP A 327 14.05 -15.23 -13.52
CA ASP A 327 13.04 -16.32 -13.44
C ASP A 327 12.00 -16.07 -12.34
N THR A 328 12.29 -15.17 -11.39
CA THR A 328 11.44 -14.84 -10.24
C THR A 328 11.40 -13.34 -10.03
N GLU A 329 10.31 -12.84 -9.46
CA GLU A 329 10.19 -11.43 -9.05
C GLU A 329 10.85 -11.21 -7.68
N PRO A 330 12.08 -10.65 -7.62
CA PRO A 330 12.90 -10.71 -6.41
C PRO A 330 12.45 -9.74 -5.31
N LEU A 331 11.49 -8.86 -5.62
CA LEU A 331 10.94 -7.84 -4.75
C LEU A 331 9.40 -7.86 -4.78
N ALA A 332 8.80 -9.01 -5.05
CA ALA A 332 7.34 -9.13 -5.21
C ALA A 332 6.56 -8.62 -3.99
N ALA A 333 7.11 -8.77 -2.79
CA ALA A 333 6.48 -8.33 -1.55
C ALA A 333 6.83 -6.90 -1.13
N LEU A 334 7.73 -6.19 -1.83
CA LEU A 334 8.22 -4.88 -1.39
C LEU A 334 7.15 -3.79 -1.62
N GLU A 335 6.72 -3.16 -0.54
CA GLU A 335 5.77 -2.03 -0.57
C GLU A 335 6.37 -0.74 -0.04
N ARG A 336 7.40 -0.81 0.81
CA ARG A 336 7.94 0.36 1.51
C ARG A 336 9.47 0.36 1.54
N ILE A 337 10.06 1.51 1.30
CA ILE A 337 11.48 1.77 1.48
C ILE A 337 11.66 2.65 2.71
N GLN A 338 12.31 2.12 3.74
CA GLN A 338 12.68 2.88 4.91
C GLN A 338 13.80 3.87 4.53
N LEU A 339 13.51 5.16 4.67
CA LEU A 339 14.50 6.23 4.67
C LEU A 339 14.68 6.73 6.11
N ASP A 340 15.76 7.47 6.36
CA ASP A 340 16.11 7.85 7.73
C ASP A 340 15.10 8.81 8.39
N ASP A 341 14.44 9.67 7.61
CA ASP A 341 13.50 10.68 8.09
C ASP A 341 12.03 10.37 7.78
N ARG A 342 11.76 9.34 6.98
CA ARG A 342 10.42 9.03 6.42
C ARG A 342 10.37 7.64 5.82
N THR A 343 9.18 7.19 5.44
CA THR A 343 9.01 5.96 4.67
C THR A 343 8.53 6.29 3.26
N LEU A 344 9.19 5.73 2.25
CA LEU A 344 8.84 5.91 0.84
C LEU A 344 8.05 4.71 0.34
N ASP A 345 6.80 4.94 -0.06
CA ASP A 345 5.97 3.90 -0.68
C ASP A 345 6.53 3.47 -2.04
N VAL A 346 6.40 2.19 -2.36
CA VAL A 346 6.77 1.57 -3.62
C VAL A 346 5.48 1.26 -4.37
N GLY A 347 5.22 2.00 -5.44
CA GLY A 347 3.99 1.83 -6.21
C GLY A 347 4.10 0.79 -7.33
N ARG A 348 5.32 0.54 -7.82
CA ARG A 348 5.55 -0.52 -8.81
C ARG A 348 7.00 -0.99 -8.81
N VAL A 349 7.20 -2.28 -9.00
CA VAL A 349 8.51 -2.85 -9.36
C VAL A 349 8.41 -3.43 -10.77
N SER A 350 9.38 -3.11 -11.64
CA SER A 350 9.43 -3.63 -13.01
C SER A 350 10.86 -4.06 -13.34
N PRO A 351 11.20 -5.33 -13.12
CA PRO A 351 12.49 -5.87 -13.53
C PRO A 351 12.72 -5.62 -15.02
N MET A 352 13.94 -5.24 -15.39
CA MET A 352 14.30 -4.97 -16.77
C MET A 352 15.67 -5.53 -17.12
N THR A 353 15.88 -5.76 -18.41
CA THR A 353 17.21 -6.10 -18.91
C THR A 353 18.09 -4.85 -19.06
N VAL A 354 19.40 -5.03 -19.10
CA VAL A 354 20.36 -3.95 -19.41
C VAL A 354 20.06 -3.26 -20.75
N ALA A 355 19.52 -4.00 -21.73
CA ALA A 355 19.12 -3.44 -23.01
C ALA A 355 17.91 -2.50 -22.85
N ALA A 356 16.86 -2.95 -22.17
CA ALA A 356 15.68 -2.14 -21.88
C ALA A 356 16.01 -0.90 -21.04
N TYR A 357 16.91 -1.01 -20.06
CA TYR A 357 17.38 0.13 -19.28
C TYR A 357 17.97 1.24 -20.16
N ARG A 358 18.80 0.89 -21.16
CA ARG A 358 19.43 1.88 -22.06
C ARG A 358 18.41 2.63 -22.91
N GLU A 359 17.25 2.03 -23.17
CA GLU A 359 16.14 2.68 -23.89
C GLU A 359 15.34 3.61 -22.96
N HIS A 360 15.33 3.36 -21.65
CA HIS A 360 14.58 4.10 -20.65
C HIS A 360 15.46 5.01 -19.76
N SER A 361 16.72 5.24 -20.14
CA SER A 361 17.67 5.99 -19.29
C SER A 361 17.32 7.46 -19.12
N GLU A 362 16.49 8.03 -20.00
CA GLU A 362 16.03 9.42 -19.90
C GLU A 362 14.90 9.61 -18.86
N THR A 363 14.15 8.55 -18.56
CA THR A 363 13.01 8.56 -17.62
C THR A 363 13.30 7.83 -16.32
N THR A 364 14.56 7.43 -16.11
CA THR A 364 15.01 6.71 -14.92
C THR A 364 16.30 7.32 -14.37
N LYS A 365 16.47 7.24 -13.04
CA LYS A 365 17.66 7.68 -12.31
C LYS A 365 18.35 6.47 -11.70
N LEU A 366 19.65 6.32 -11.98
CA LEU A 366 20.48 5.23 -11.46
C LEU A 366 20.77 5.46 -9.96
N LEU A 367 20.33 4.52 -9.11
CA LEU A 367 20.61 4.56 -7.67
C LEU A 367 21.88 3.78 -7.34
N TRP A 368 22.02 2.59 -7.92
CA TRP A 368 23.14 1.69 -7.69
C TRP A 368 23.48 0.89 -8.95
N ALA A 369 24.77 0.65 -9.19
CA ALA A 369 25.27 -0.27 -10.21
C ALA A 369 26.52 -0.99 -9.71
N ARG A 370 26.56 -2.30 -9.96
CA ARG A 370 27.69 -3.16 -9.60
C ARG A 370 28.93 -2.81 -10.42
N GLY A 371 30.11 -2.84 -9.79
CA GLY A 371 31.36 -2.37 -10.43
C GLY A 371 31.93 -3.26 -11.54
N ASP A 372 31.52 -4.53 -11.59
CA ASP A 372 31.86 -5.52 -12.62
C ASP A 372 30.73 -5.71 -13.65
N GLY A 373 29.67 -4.91 -13.58
CA GLY A 373 28.50 -5.01 -14.46
C GLY A 373 28.63 -4.25 -15.79
N PRO A 374 27.64 -4.38 -16.68
CA PRO A 374 27.64 -3.74 -18.00
C PRO A 374 27.22 -2.25 -17.99
N LEU A 375 27.02 -1.67 -16.80
CA LEU A 375 26.65 -0.28 -16.57
C LEU A 375 27.76 0.46 -15.81
N GLU A 376 27.77 1.79 -15.88
CA GLU A 376 28.74 2.60 -15.15
C GLU A 376 28.59 2.37 -13.64
N GLN A 377 29.70 2.02 -12.98
CA GLN A 377 29.71 1.71 -11.56
C GLN A 377 29.16 2.88 -10.74
N ARG A 378 28.22 2.56 -9.84
CA ARG A 378 27.67 3.53 -8.90
C ARG A 378 27.39 2.85 -7.56
N ALA A 379 28.11 3.25 -6.52
CA ALA A 379 27.81 2.81 -5.16
C ALA A 379 26.63 3.61 -4.60
N LEU A 380 25.85 3.00 -3.70
CA LEU A 380 24.99 3.77 -2.81
C LEU A 380 25.88 4.59 -1.87
N PRO A 381 25.56 5.88 -1.62
CA PRO A 381 26.20 6.66 -0.58
C PRO A 381 26.04 6.02 0.80
N ASP A 382 27.07 6.16 1.64
CA ASP A 382 27.00 5.72 3.04
C ASP A 382 26.16 6.71 3.88
N ASP A 383 26.24 8.00 3.55
CA ASP A 383 25.47 9.05 4.22
C ASP A 383 23.98 8.97 3.81
N PRO A 384 23.05 8.92 4.77
CA PRO A 384 21.63 8.85 4.48
C PRO A 384 21.05 10.05 3.74
N THR A 385 21.58 11.25 4.00
CA THR A 385 21.14 12.48 3.32
C THR A 385 21.51 12.40 1.85
N ASP A 386 22.75 11.98 1.55
CA ASP A 386 23.22 11.79 0.19
C ASP A 386 22.42 10.71 -0.54
N ARG A 387 22.03 9.61 0.14
CA ARG A 387 21.14 8.58 -0.43
C ARG A 387 19.79 9.17 -0.81
N ARG A 388 19.20 9.99 0.05
CA ARG A 388 17.91 10.63 -0.20
C ARG A 388 17.98 11.57 -1.41
N GLU A 389 19.06 12.33 -1.56
CA GLU A 389 19.27 13.22 -2.72
C GLU A 389 19.41 12.47 -4.05
N LEU A 390 19.63 11.15 -4.01
CA LEU A 390 19.53 10.30 -5.20
C LEU A 390 18.10 10.08 -5.67
N LEU A 391 17.11 10.22 -4.82
CA LEU A 391 15.70 10.03 -5.19
C LEU A 391 15.18 11.30 -5.89
N PRO A 392 14.36 11.19 -6.95
CA PRO A 392 13.72 12.35 -7.55
C PRO A 392 12.76 13.04 -6.57
N ASP A 393 12.72 14.38 -6.58
CA ASP A 393 11.87 15.17 -5.68
C ASP A 393 10.38 14.85 -5.86
N THR A 394 9.94 14.61 -7.09
CA THR A 394 8.58 14.17 -7.45
C THR A 394 8.20 12.87 -6.77
N VAL A 395 9.13 11.93 -6.65
CA VAL A 395 8.93 10.65 -5.95
C VAL A 395 9.00 10.84 -4.44
N LEU A 396 9.92 11.66 -3.93
CA LEU A 396 10.02 11.96 -2.50
C LEU A 396 8.77 12.66 -1.94
N ARG A 397 7.94 13.28 -2.77
CA ARG A 397 6.66 13.84 -2.32
C ARG A 397 5.64 12.79 -1.95
N THR A 398 5.79 11.54 -2.39
CA THR A 398 4.81 10.49 -2.08
C THR A 398 5.00 9.87 -0.70
N SER A 399 6.17 10.07 -0.07
CA SER A 399 6.53 9.51 1.24
C SER A 399 5.60 9.95 2.37
N THR A 400 5.46 9.10 3.39
CA THR A 400 4.60 9.31 4.57
C THR A 400 5.33 9.74 5.84
#